data_AF-A0A962WLN3-F1
#
_entry.id   AF-A0A962WLN3-F1
#
_cell.length_a   1.000
_cell.length_b   1.000
_cell.length_c   1.000
_cell.angle_alpha   90.00
_cell.angle_beta   90.00
_cell.angle_gamma   90.00
#
_symmetry.space_group_name_H-M   'P 1'
#
loop_
_entity.id
_entity.type
_entity.pdbx_description
1 polymer ?
#
loop_
_entity_poly.entity_id
_entity_poly.type
_entity_poly.pdbx_seq_one_letter_code
_entity_poly.pdbx_strand_id
1 'polypeptide(L)'
;MRRPALPSSSRIEPCRGRVRNAPPVALAPRVALPPGVALPCALPRALKRRRPETSIWLSLLACLLLAVLCIPGQARAEAVPVDLSALVPSTEHRRATDVVVKLMERYHYKRVPIEDQLSGQIFERYLESLDPQRSFFLRADIDEFEYLRYRLDDALLDARLGPAFDIFKRFRQRVTERAAFATSLLSRQLDFDRDEEYVFDREDAPWIASLAEMNDLWRKRVKND
;
A
#
# COMPACT_ATOMS: atom_id res chain seq x y z
N MET A 1 1.72 -33.86 57.36
CA MET A 1 1.27 -34.26 56.00
C MET A 1 2.24 -33.69 54.98
N ARG A 2 2.77 -34.54 54.08
CA ARG A 2 3.94 -34.30 53.23
C ARG A 2 3.61 -33.38 52.05
N ARG A 3 4.48 -32.41 51.75
CA ARG A 3 4.46 -31.60 50.51
C ARG A 3 5.00 -32.45 49.34
N PRO A 4 4.42 -32.38 48.12
CA PRO A 4 4.97 -33.07 46.96
C PRO A 4 6.13 -32.29 46.32
N ALA A 5 7.09 -33.04 45.78
CA ALA A 5 8.34 -32.57 45.18
C ALA A 5 8.17 -32.09 43.73
N LEU A 6 8.94 -31.07 43.34
CA LEU A 6 9.03 -30.52 41.98
C LEU A 6 9.99 -31.38 41.11
N PRO A 7 9.68 -31.61 39.82
CA PRO A 7 10.59 -32.32 38.93
C PRO A 7 11.71 -31.43 38.36
N SER A 8 12.90 -32.02 38.43
CA SER A 8 14.19 -31.71 37.83
C SER A 8 14.19 -30.99 36.47
N SER A 9 14.95 -29.88 36.42
CA SER A 9 15.38 -29.12 35.24
C SER A 9 15.97 -30.01 34.13
N SER A 10 15.34 -30.03 32.97
CA SER A 10 15.92 -30.56 31.72
C SER A 10 16.73 -29.47 31.00
N ARG A 11 17.99 -29.81 30.74
CA ARG A 11 19.05 -29.01 30.14
C ARG A 11 18.72 -28.67 28.67
N ILE A 12 18.68 -27.38 28.32
CA ILE A 12 18.51 -26.92 26.93
C ILE A 12 19.88 -26.97 26.24
N GLU A 13 20.05 -27.82 25.23
CA GLU A 13 21.22 -27.81 24.35
C GLU A 13 21.08 -26.74 23.25
N PRO A 14 22.17 -26.05 22.86
CA PRO A 14 22.15 -25.09 21.77
C PRO A 14 22.14 -25.77 20.40
N CYS A 15 21.16 -25.42 19.56
CA CYS A 15 21.09 -25.83 18.16
C CYS A 15 22.29 -25.27 17.36
N ARG A 16 23.26 -26.14 17.04
CA ARG A 16 24.35 -25.85 16.09
C ARG A 16 23.81 -25.88 14.65
N GLY A 17 23.63 -24.70 14.04
CA GLY A 17 23.34 -24.57 12.62
C GLY A 17 24.52 -25.07 11.77
N ARG A 18 24.30 -26.12 10.97
CA ARG A 18 25.26 -26.64 10.00
C ARG A 18 25.19 -25.78 8.73
N VAL A 19 26.15 -24.87 8.56
CA VAL A 19 26.41 -24.15 7.31
C VAL A 19 26.78 -25.18 6.23
N ARG A 20 25.96 -25.29 5.19
CA ARG A 20 26.28 -26.12 4.02
C ARG A 20 27.15 -25.29 3.07
N ASN A 21 28.41 -25.70 2.93
CA ASN A 21 29.35 -25.14 1.98
C ASN A 21 28.90 -25.45 0.54
N ALA A 22 28.93 -24.45 -0.34
CA ALA A 22 28.70 -24.60 -1.77
C ALA A 22 29.90 -25.30 -2.45
N PRO A 23 29.68 -26.12 -3.50
CA PRO A 23 30.76 -26.78 -4.22
C PRO A 23 31.55 -25.81 -5.13
N PRO A 24 32.85 -26.05 -5.36
CA PRO A 24 33.70 -25.19 -6.16
C PRO A 24 33.33 -25.23 -7.66
N VAL A 25 33.27 -24.05 -8.27
CA VAL A 25 33.07 -23.87 -9.72
C VAL A 25 34.34 -24.28 -10.46
N ALA A 26 34.20 -25.26 -11.37
CA ALA A 26 35.27 -25.77 -12.20
C ALA A 26 35.66 -24.77 -13.30
N LEU A 27 36.96 -24.47 -13.39
CA LEU A 27 37.60 -23.71 -14.46
C LEU A 27 37.56 -24.52 -15.78
N ALA A 28 37.01 -23.93 -16.83
CA ALA A 28 37.01 -24.50 -18.18
C ALA A 28 38.43 -24.48 -18.81
N PRO A 29 38.82 -25.51 -19.59
CA PRO A 29 40.14 -25.61 -20.19
C PRO A 29 40.32 -24.68 -21.41
N ARG A 30 41.50 -24.07 -21.49
CA ARG A 30 42.02 -23.34 -22.65
C ARG A 30 42.18 -24.28 -23.84
N VAL A 31 41.45 -24.04 -24.93
CA VAL A 31 41.65 -24.69 -26.22
C VAL A 31 42.68 -23.90 -27.04
N ALA A 32 43.77 -24.56 -27.40
CA ALA A 32 44.79 -24.06 -28.31
C ALA A 32 44.35 -24.25 -29.77
N LEU A 33 44.54 -23.22 -30.61
CA LEU A 33 44.31 -23.27 -32.06
C LEU A 33 45.62 -23.65 -32.78
N PRO A 34 45.57 -24.50 -33.83
CA PRO A 34 46.75 -24.98 -34.55
C PRO A 34 47.31 -23.95 -35.57
N PRO A 35 48.61 -24.04 -35.90
CA PRO A 35 49.29 -23.09 -36.77
C PRO A 35 49.18 -23.42 -38.28
N GLY A 36 49.23 -22.36 -39.08
CA GLY A 36 49.93 -22.34 -40.37
C GLY A 36 49.17 -22.83 -41.59
N VAL A 37 48.51 -21.91 -42.31
CA VAL A 37 48.36 -21.99 -43.77
C VAL A 37 48.67 -20.61 -44.35
N ALA A 38 49.73 -20.55 -45.15
CA ALA A 38 50.11 -19.39 -45.95
C ALA A 38 49.26 -19.30 -47.23
N LEU A 39 49.13 -18.09 -47.79
CA LEU A 39 48.93 -17.71 -49.22
C LEU A 39 48.38 -16.26 -49.28
N PRO A 40 48.43 -15.54 -50.42
CA PRO A 40 49.61 -14.90 -51.00
C PRO A 40 49.45 -13.36 -51.14
N CYS A 41 50.55 -12.69 -51.46
CA CYS A 41 50.60 -11.32 -51.97
C CYS A 41 49.65 -11.09 -53.16
N ALA A 42 48.81 -10.06 -53.08
CA ALA A 42 48.47 -9.20 -54.22
C ALA A 42 47.71 -7.95 -53.75
N LEU A 43 48.34 -6.79 -53.88
CA LEU A 43 47.65 -5.50 -54.03
C LEU A 43 46.75 -5.57 -55.28
N PRO A 44 45.57 -4.94 -55.25
CA PRO A 44 45.51 -3.64 -55.91
C PRO A 44 44.55 -2.61 -55.29
N ARG A 45 44.97 -1.35 -55.47
CA ARG A 45 44.18 -0.18 -55.91
C ARG A 45 43.02 0.35 -55.04
N ALA A 46 43.24 1.59 -54.62
CA ALA A 46 42.28 2.68 -54.57
C ALA A 46 41.11 2.53 -53.57
N LEU A 47 41.41 2.83 -52.29
CA LEU A 47 40.39 3.33 -51.37
C LEU A 47 39.90 4.69 -51.90
N LYS A 48 38.82 4.62 -52.69
CA LYS A 48 37.97 5.75 -53.03
C LYS A 48 37.54 6.37 -51.70
N ARG A 49 38.12 7.53 -51.38
CA ARG A 49 37.79 8.40 -50.24
C ARG A 49 36.26 8.51 -50.15
N ARG A 50 35.62 7.71 -49.29
CA ARG A 50 34.17 7.79 -49.09
C ARG A 50 33.91 9.20 -48.59
N ARG A 51 33.04 9.92 -49.30
CA ARG A 51 32.68 11.29 -48.95
C ARG A 51 32.18 11.30 -47.50
N PRO A 52 32.68 12.20 -46.63
CA PRO A 52 32.36 12.21 -45.19
C PRO A 52 30.87 12.37 -44.91
N GLU A 53 30.11 12.88 -45.87
CA GLU A 53 28.65 13.04 -45.86
C GLU A 53 27.93 11.79 -45.35
N THR A 54 28.18 10.60 -45.92
CA THR A 54 27.41 9.40 -45.55
C THR A 54 27.74 8.84 -44.17
N SER A 55 28.93 9.14 -43.63
CA SER A 55 29.31 8.77 -42.26
C SER A 55 28.59 9.62 -41.23
N ILE A 56 28.41 10.92 -41.52
CA ILE A 56 27.69 11.84 -40.63
C ILE A 56 26.22 11.44 -40.54
N TRP A 57 25.59 11.12 -41.67
CA TRP A 57 24.20 10.61 -41.69
C TRP A 57 24.05 9.27 -40.94
N LEU A 58 25.02 8.36 -41.04
CA LEU A 58 25.01 7.10 -40.30
C LEU A 58 25.19 7.32 -38.79
N SER A 59 26.06 8.23 -38.37
CA SER A 59 26.25 8.59 -36.96
C SER A 59 25.04 9.29 -36.36
N LEU A 60 24.40 10.19 -37.12
CA LEU A 60 23.16 10.87 -36.71
C LEU A 60 22.00 9.88 -36.62
N LEU A 61 21.88 8.95 -37.57
CA LEU A 61 20.84 7.92 -37.54
C LEU A 61 21.06 6.94 -36.37
N ALA A 62 22.31 6.59 -36.07
CA ALA A 62 22.64 5.79 -34.89
C ALA A 62 22.37 6.53 -33.57
N CYS A 63 22.66 7.82 -33.46
CA CYS A 63 22.31 8.63 -32.29
C CYS A 63 20.80 8.79 -32.13
N LEU A 64 20.05 8.96 -33.23
CA LEU A 64 18.60 8.98 -33.22
C LEU A 64 18.03 7.64 -32.73
N LEU A 65 18.57 6.52 -33.21
CA LEU A 65 18.15 5.18 -32.81
C LEU A 65 18.48 4.89 -31.34
N LEU A 66 19.63 5.34 -30.85
CA LEU A 66 20.03 5.23 -29.45
C LEU A 66 19.17 6.12 -28.53
N ALA A 67 18.81 7.33 -28.98
CA ALA A 67 17.94 8.25 -28.25
C ALA A 67 16.50 7.70 -28.13
N VAL A 68 15.99 7.05 -29.19
CA VAL A 68 14.69 6.35 -29.14
C VAL A 68 14.72 5.15 -28.19
N LEU A 69 15.86 4.45 -28.08
CA LEU A 69 16.02 3.33 -27.14
C LEU A 69 16.14 3.78 -25.67
N CYS A 70 16.50 5.05 -25.43
CA CYS A 70 16.66 5.65 -24.09
C CYS A 70 15.41 6.39 -23.59
N ILE A 71 14.28 6.30 -24.29
CA ILE A 71 13.01 6.76 -23.72
C ILE A 71 12.71 5.79 -22.57
N PRO A 72 12.73 6.23 -21.29
CA PRO A 72 12.33 5.37 -20.20
C PRO A 72 10.92 4.91 -20.52
N GLY A 73 10.73 3.59 -20.67
CA GLY A 73 9.42 3.01 -20.88
C GLY A 73 8.52 3.54 -19.78
N GLN A 74 7.53 4.36 -20.16
CA GLN A 74 6.56 4.87 -19.20
C GLN A 74 5.74 3.68 -18.74
N ALA A 75 6.19 3.03 -17.68
CA ALA A 75 5.38 2.12 -16.89
C ALA A 75 4.25 2.97 -16.32
N ARG A 76 3.15 3.07 -17.08
CA ARG A 76 1.90 3.58 -16.57
C ARG A 76 1.40 2.54 -15.58
N ALA A 77 1.48 2.88 -14.30
CA ALA A 77 0.78 2.13 -13.28
C ALA A 77 -0.71 2.30 -13.55
N GLU A 78 -1.33 1.31 -14.18
CA GLU A 78 -2.77 1.27 -14.33
C GLU A 78 -3.36 0.93 -12.96
N ALA A 79 -4.02 1.92 -12.35
CA ALA A 79 -4.68 1.72 -11.08
C ALA A 79 -5.84 0.75 -11.29
N VAL A 80 -5.70 -0.49 -10.83
CA VAL A 80 -6.79 -1.48 -10.86
C VAL A 80 -7.88 -1.01 -9.90
N PRO A 81 -9.08 -0.65 -10.38
CA PRO A 81 -10.15 -0.23 -9.49
C PRO A 81 -10.61 -1.43 -8.67
N VAL A 82 -10.53 -1.32 -7.34
CA VAL A 82 -11.07 -2.31 -6.41
C VAL A 82 -12.54 -1.98 -6.15
N ASP A 83 -13.42 -2.86 -6.60
CA ASP A 83 -14.86 -2.74 -6.37
C ASP A 83 -15.19 -2.92 -4.87
N LEU A 84 -16.21 -2.21 -4.39
CA LEU A 84 -16.63 -2.30 -2.98
C LEU A 84 -17.12 -3.71 -2.60
N SER A 85 -17.69 -4.46 -3.55
CA SER A 85 -18.11 -5.85 -3.33
C SER A 85 -16.94 -6.82 -3.10
N ALA A 86 -15.74 -6.46 -3.54
CA ALA A 86 -14.53 -7.24 -3.31
C ALA A 86 -13.95 -7.04 -1.89
N LEU A 87 -14.41 -6.01 -1.16
CA LEU A 87 -14.00 -5.75 0.23
C LEU A 87 -14.76 -6.68 1.18
N VAL A 88 -14.30 -7.92 1.23
CA VAL A 88 -14.81 -8.96 2.14
C VAL A 88 -13.67 -9.56 2.98
N PRO A 89 -13.94 -9.94 4.24
CA PRO A 89 -12.91 -10.52 5.09
C PRO A 89 -12.50 -11.91 4.58
N SER A 90 -11.19 -12.09 4.34
CA SER A 90 -10.61 -13.39 4.01
C SER A 90 -10.58 -14.32 5.22
N THR A 91 -10.37 -15.61 4.98
CA THR A 91 -10.16 -16.60 6.04
C THR A 91 -8.90 -16.33 6.85
N GLU A 92 -7.87 -15.77 6.21
CA GLU A 92 -6.62 -15.36 6.86
C GLU A 92 -6.85 -14.21 7.84
N HIS A 93 -7.66 -13.21 7.49
CA HIS A 93 -8.00 -12.11 8.40
C HIS A 93 -8.71 -12.62 9.65
N ARG A 94 -9.64 -13.58 9.51
CA ARG A 94 -10.33 -14.18 10.65
C ARG A 94 -9.37 -14.93 11.57
N ARG A 95 -8.46 -15.74 11.01
CA ARG A 95 -7.43 -16.45 11.77
C ARG A 95 -6.48 -15.49 12.49
N ALA A 96 -6.05 -14.44 11.80
CA ALA A 96 -5.21 -13.42 12.40
C ALA A 96 -5.91 -12.72 13.57
N THR A 97 -7.19 -12.38 13.41
CA THR A 97 -8.00 -11.76 14.47
C THR A 97 -8.10 -12.66 15.69
N ASP A 98 -8.44 -13.93 15.51
CA ASP A 98 -8.53 -14.92 16.60
C ASP A 98 -7.21 -15.03 17.39
N VAL A 99 -6.08 -15.07 16.67
CA VAL A 99 -4.74 -15.12 17.30
C VAL A 99 -4.44 -13.82 18.06
N VAL A 100 -4.71 -12.67 17.46
CA VAL A 100 -4.44 -11.35 18.08
C VAL A 100 -5.28 -11.16 19.33
N VAL A 101 -6.59 -11.46 19.27
CA VAL A 101 -7.52 -11.36 20.41
C VAL A 101 -7.04 -12.24 21.56
N LYS A 102 -6.75 -13.52 21.30
CA LYS A 102 -6.22 -14.45 22.34
C LYS A 102 -4.90 -13.99 22.93
N LEU A 103 -4.02 -13.40 22.11
CA LEU A 103 -2.74 -12.87 22.58
C LEU A 103 -2.97 -11.68 23.53
N MET A 104 -3.85 -10.75 23.16
CA MET A 104 -4.18 -9.59 23.97
C MET A 104 -4.82 -10.00 25.30
N GLU A 105 -5.80 -10.90 25.31
CA GLU A 105 -6.46 -11.34 26.53
C GLU A 105 -5.51 -12.05 27.52
N ARG A 106 -4.60 -12.88 26.99
CA ARG A 106 -3.78 -13.76 27.83
C ARG A 106 -2.43 -13.17 28.23
N TYR A 107 -1.84 -12.36 27.36
CA TYR A 107 -0.44 -11.96 27.48
C TYR A 107 -0.23 -10.45 27.53
N HIS A 108 -1.24 -9.62 27.27
CA HIS A 108 -1.08 -8.18 27.44
C HIS A 108 -0.88 -7.84 28.92
N TYR A 109 0.13 -7.01 29.22
CA TYR A 109 0.50 -6.66 30.59
C TYR A 109 -0.68 -6.00 31.33
N LYS A 110 -1.35 -5.05 30.66
CA LYS A 110 -2.60 -4.47 31.15
C LYS A 110 -3.73 -5.44 30.84
N ARG A 111 -4.25 -6.11 31.87
CA ARG A 111 -5.39 -7.03 31.75
C ARG A 111 -6.68 -6.22 31.63
N VAL A 112 -7.07 -5.90 30.40
CA VAL A 112 -8.35 -5.27 30.09
C VAL A 112 -9.25 -6.34 29.47
N PRO A 113 -10.43 -6.62 30.04
CA PRO A 113 -11.40 -7.52 29.41
C PRO A 113 -11.90 -6.92 28.09
N ILE A 114 -12.15 -7.78 27.12
CA ILE A 114 -12.77 -7.39 25.85
C ILE A 114 -14.29 -7.48 26.06
N GLU A 115 -14.88 -6.35 26.46
CA GLU A 115 -16.29 -6.18 26.81
C GLU A 115 -16.82 -4.83 26.32
N ASP A 116 -18.12 -4.55 26.47
CA ASP A 116 -18.83 -3.34 26.02
C ASP A 116 -18.05 -2.03 26.23
N GLN A 117 -17.42 -1.85 27.39
CA GLN A 117 -16.67 -0.61 27.69
C GLN A 117 -15.46 -0.44 26.77
N LEU A 118 -14.74 -1.53 26.46
CA LEU A 118 -13.62 -1.50 25.52
C LEU A 118 -14.14 -1.42 24.08
N SER A 119 -15.26 -2.09 23.79
CA SER A 119 -15.97 -2.06 22.51
C SER A 119 -16.24 -0.62 22.06
N GLY A 120 -16.80 0.21 22.95
CA GLY A 120 -17.08 1.62 22.66
C GLY A 120 -15.83 2.43 22.32
N GLN A 121 -14.72 2.18 23.02
CA GLN A 121 -13.44 2.83 22.74
C GLN A 121 -12.86 2.35 21.41
N ILE A 122 -12.97 1.06 21.09
CA ILE A 122 -12.53 0.51 19.79
C ILE A 122 -13.34 1.13 18.66
N PHE A 123 -14.65 1.25 18.81
CA PHE A 123 -15.54 1.87 17.82
C PHE A 123 -15.12 3.31 17.51
N GLU A 124 -14.94 4.14 18.55
CA GLU A 124 -14.51 5.54 18.39
C GLU A 124 -13.12 5.64 17.75
N ARG A 125 -12.15 4.87 18.25
CA ARG A 125 -10.78 4.85 17.69
C ARG A 125 -10.75 4.36 16.26
N TYR A 126 -11.63 3.43 15.90
CA TYR A 126 -11.70 2.96 14.52
C TYR A 126 -12.21 4.06 13.58
N LEU A 127 -13.30 4.74 13.94
CA LEU A 127 -13.80 5.88 13.18
C LEU A 127 -12.78 7.01 13.06
N GLU A 128 -12.09 7.34 14.15
CA GLU A 128 -11.01 8.34 14.20
C GLU A 128 -9.84 7.95 13.29
N SER A 129 -9.45 6.67 13.25
CA SER A 129 -8.38 6.21 12.35
C SER A 129 -8.74 6.24 10.87
N LEU A 130 -10.04 6.14 10.54
CA LEU A 130 -10.53 6.25 9.16
C LEU A 130 -10.68 7.70 8.72
N ASP A 131 -11.27 8.55 9.56
CA ASP A 131 -11.57 9.94 9.25
C ASP A 131 -11.24 10.87 10.43
N PRO A 132 -9.95 11.12 10.70
CA PRO A 132 -9.53 11.92 11.85
C PRO A 132 -10.03 13.36 11.77
N GLN A 133 -10.18 13.90 10.55
CA GLN A 133 -10.64 15.28 10.29
C GLN A 133 -12.17 15.39 10.10
N ARG A 134 -12.90 14.28 10.30
CA ARG A 134 -14.37 14.19 10.20
C ARG A 134 -14.92 14.86 8.93
N SER A 135 -14.25 14.58 7.81
CA SER A 135 -14.46 15.22 6.52
C SER A 135 -15.14 14.31 5.49
N PHE A 136 -15.22 13.01 5.75
CA PHE A 136 -15.76 12.00 4.84
C PHE A 136 -17.08 11.41 5.32
N PHE A 137 -17.26 11.15 6.62
CA PHE A 137 -18.50 10.58 7.13
C PHE A 137 -19.60 11.63 7.34
N LEU A 138 -20.83 11.25 7.03
CA LEU A 138 -22.02 11.96 7.49
C LEU A 138 -22.44 11.45 8.86
N ARG A 139 -23.14 12.30 9.63
CA ARG A 139 -23.77 11.90 10.89
C ARG A 139 -24.70 10.70 10.72
N ALA A 140 -25.50 10.70 9.64
CA ALA A 140 -26.37 9.57 9.31
C ALA A 140 -25.60 8.24 9.10
N ASP A 141 -24.36 8.30 8.61
CA ASP A 141 -23.53 7.10 8.46
C ASP A 141 -23.10 6.58 9.85
N ILE A 142 -22.73 7.49 10.76
CA ILE A 142 -22.33 7.11 12.13
C ILE A 142 -23.53 6.56 12.90
N ASP A 143 -24.69 7.23 12.81
CA ASP A 143 -25.93 6.82 13.47
C ASP A 143 -26.37 5.41 13.01
N GLU A 144 -26.14 5.05 11.75
CA GLU A 144 -26.39 3.70 11.23
C GLU A 144 -25.51 2.64 11.90
N PHE A 145 -24.28 2.98 12.29
CA PHE A 145 -23.34 2.07 12.93
C PHE A 145 -23.35 2.11 14.46
N GLU A 146 -24.12 3.01 15.08
CA GLU A 146 -24.17 3.15 16.55
C GLU A 146 -24.56 1.85 17.26
N TYR A 147 -25.35 0.96 16.62
CA TYR A 147 -25.67 -0.35 17.20
C TYR A 147 -24.44 -1.26 17.41
N LEU A 148 -23.33 -0.98 16.72
CA LEU A 148 -22.07 -1.72 16.84
C LEU A 148 -21.21 -1.24 18.01
N ARG A 149 -21.48 -0.06 18.57
CA ARG A 149 -20.66 0.57 19.61
C ARG A 149 -20.35 -0.36 20.78
N TYR A 150 -21.31 -1.21 21.17
CA TYR A 150 -21.18 -2.17 22.26
C TYR A 150 -21.31 -3.62 21.79
N ARG A 151 -20.99 -3.90 20.52
CA ARG A 151 -21.06 -5.26 19.93
C ARG A 151 -19.84 -5.61 19.09
N LEU A 152 -18.88 -4.70 18.95
CA LEU A 152 -17.64 -4.97 18.23
C LEU A 152 -16.75 -5.97 18.98
N ASP A 153 -16.78 -5.97 20.31
CA ASP A 153 -16.16 -6.94 21.18
C ASP A 153 -16.64 -8.37 20.88
N ASP A 154 -17.96 -8.62 20.85
CA ASP A 154 -18.53 -9.90 20.42
C ASP A 154 -18.03 -10.31 19.02
N ALA A 155 -18.04 -9.35 18.10
CA ALA A 155 -17.60 -9.58 16.73
C ALA A 155 -16.11 -9.93 16.65
N LEU A 156 -15.27 -9.32 17.49
CA LEU A 156 -13.83 -9.60 17.58
C LEU A 156 -13.56 -10.97 18.21
N LEU A 157 -14.24 -11.29 19.30
CA LEU A 157 -14.13 -12.58 20.00
C LEU A 157 -14.52 -13.75 19.08
N ASP A 158 -15.56 -13.57 18.25
CA ASP A 158 -15.99 -14.57 17.27
C ASP A 158 -15.21 -14.52 15.94
N ALA A 159 -14.23 -13.64 15.80
CA ALA A 159 -13.53 -13.33 14.55
C ALA A 159 -14.47 -13.03 13.36
N ARG A 160 -15.63 -12.42 13.65
CA ARG A 160 -16.63 -11.94 12.69
C ARG A 160 -16.30 -10.51 12.26
N LEU A 161 -15.50 -10.37 11.21
CA LEU A 161 -15.03 -9.07 10.71
C LEU A 161 -16.03 -8.31 9.82
N GLY A 162 -17.23 -8.86 9.57
CA GLY A 162 -18.24 -8.22 8.73
C GLY A 162 -18.54 -6.76 9.11
N PRO A 163 -18.86 -6.47 10.39
CA PRO A 163 -19.17 -5.11 10.82
C PRO A 163 -18.06 -4.08 10.56
N ALA A 164 -16.80 -4.43 10.83
CA ALA A 164 -15.67 -3.55 10.56
C ALA A 164 -15.50 -3.27 9.05
N PHE A 165 -15.67 -4.29 8.22
CA PHE A 165 -15.64 -4.15 6.77
C PHE A 165 -16.81 -3.31 6.23
N ASP A 166 -17.99 -3.38 6.84
CA ASP A 166 -19.14 -2.56 6.44
C ASP A 166 -18.90 -1.07 6.68
N ILE A 167 -18.33 -0.70 7.84
CA ILE A 167 -17.88 0.66 8.13
C ILE A 167 -16.82 1.10 7.10
N PHE A 168 -15.82 0.26 6.84
CA PHE A 168 -14.76 0.58 5.88
C PHE A 168 -15.28 0.74 4.44
N LYS A 169 -16.26 -0.06 4.02
CA LYS A 169 -16.92 0.10 2.71
C LYS A 169 -17.64 1.44 2.62
N ARG A 170 -18.36 1.87 3.67
CA ARG A 170 -18.99 3.20 3.72
C ARG A 170 -17.95 4.30 3.59
N PHE A 171 -16.83 4.19 4.30
CA PHE A 171 -15.72 5.14 4.15
C PHE A 171 -15.19 5.20 2.71
N ARG A 172 -14.88 4.05 2.10
CA ARG A 172 -14.38 3.97 0.71
C ARG A 172 -15.38 4.54 -0.30
N GLN A 173 -16.67 4.32 -0.09
CA GLN A 173 -17.73 4.94 -0.87
C GLN A 173 -17.67 6.46 -0.76
N ARG A 174 -17.67 7.02 0.46
CA ARG A 174 -17.59 8.47 0.70
C ARG A 174 -16.33 9.09 0.08
N VAL A 175 -15.17 8.45 0.25
CA VAL A 175 -13.91 8.91 -0.36
C VAL A 175 -14.03 9.01 -1.88
N THR A 176 -14.64 8.01 -2.52
CA THR A 176 -14.85 8.00 -3.97
C THR A 176 -15.79 9.12 -4.41
N GLU A 177 -16.91 9.30 -3.72
CA GLU A 177 -17.86 10.40 -3.95
C GLU A 177 -17.18 11.78 -3.80
N ARG A 178 -16.33 11.94 -2.78
CA ARG A 178 -15.59 13.19 -2.52
C ARG A 178 -14.53 13.46 -3.57
N ALA A 179 -13.77 12.45 -4.00
CA ALA A 179 -12.80 12.60 -5.08
C ALA A 179 -13.45 13.01 -6.40
N ALA A 180 -14.60 12.41 -6.74
CA ALA A 180 -15.38 12.80 -7.91
C ALA A 180 -15.91 14.24 -7.79
N PHE A 181 -16.43 14.62 -6.61
CA PHE A 181 -16.90 15.97 -6.36
C PHE A 181 -15.77 17.00 -6.48
N ALA A 182 -14.61 16.76 -5.86
CA ALA A 182 -13.44 17.63 -5.95
C ALA A 182 -12.98 17.81 -7.40
N THR A 183 -12.89 16.72 -8.17
CA THR A 183 -12.56 16.77 -9.61
C THR A 183 -13.58 17.61 -10.39
N SER A 184 -14.87 17.50 -10.06
CA SER A 184 -15.91 18.31 -10.70
C SER A 184 -15.78 19.81 -10.39
N LEU A 185 -15.29 20.17 -9.19
CA LEU A 185 -15.05 21.57 -8.81
C LEU A 185 -13.88 22.18 -9.59
N LEU A 186 -12.82 21.40 -9.83
CA LEU A 186 -11.64 21.85 -10.59
C LEU A 186 -11.96 22.16 -12.07
N SER A 187 -13.05 21.62 -12.60
CA SER A 187 -13.51 21.97 -13.96
C SER A 187 -14.16 23.36 -14.05
N ARG A 188 -14.41 24.02 -12.92
CA ARG A 188 -15.04 25.33 -12.80
C ARG A 188 -14.03 26.36 -12.29
N GLN A 189 -14.28 27.64 -12.54
CA GLN A 189 -13.50 28.71 -11.91
C GLN A 189 -13.80 28.76 -10.41
N LEU A 190 -12.74 28.76 -9.61
CA LEU A 190 -12.79 28.99 -8.17
C LEU A 190 -12.79 30.50 -7.92
N ASP A 191 -13.69 30.95 -7.05
CA ASP A 191 -13.85 32.36 -6.67
C ASP A 191 -12.98 32.66 -5.43
N PHE A 192 -11.92 33.44 -5.60
CA PHE A 192 -10.99 33.83 -4.54
C PHE A 192 -11.26 35.22 -3.96
N ASP A 193 -12.25 35.94 -4.49
CA ASP A 193 -12.58 37.31 -4.05
C ASP A 193 -13.48 37.32 -2.81
N ARG A 194 -14.05 36.17 -2.43
CA ARG A 194 -14.85 36.01 -1.21
C ARG A 194 -13.98 35.86 0.02
N ASP A 195 -14.30 36.66 1.04
CA ASP A 195 -13.78 36.49 2.39
C ASP A 195 -14.45 35.29 3.07
N GLU A 196 -13.73 34.18 3.17
CA GLU A 196 -14.18 32.95 3.81
C GLU A 196 -13.02 32.24 4.49
N GLU A 197 -13.33 31.57 5.61
CA GLU A 197 -12.34 30.83 6.40
C GLU A 197 -12.47 29.32 6.18
N TYR A 198 -11.33 28.65 6.12
CA TYR A 198 -11.23 27.19 6.12
C TYR A 198 -10.57 26.72 7.41
N VAL A 199 -11.30 25.93 8.19
CA VAL A 199 -10.78 25.31 9.40
C VAL A 199 -10.00 24.04 9.00
N PHE A 200 -8.67 24.11 9.11
CA PHE A 200 -7.78 23.01 8.73
C PHE A 200 -7.85 21.84 9.71
N ASP A 201 -7.80 22.12 11.01
CA ASP A 201 -7.88 21.10 12.07
C ASP A 201 -9.32 20.93 12.56
N ARG A 202 -9.86 19.74 12.32
CA ARG A 202 -11.25 19.37 12.56
C ARG A 202 -11.38 18.11 13.41
N GLU A 203 -10.35 17.74 14.16
CA GLU A 203 -10.34 16.52 14.99
C GLU A 203 -11.52 16.48 15.97
N ASP A 204 -11.86 17.63 16.56
CA ASP A 204 -12.97 17.79 17.50
C ASP A 204 -14.28 18.28 16.86
N ALA A 205 -14.32 18.50 15.54
CA ALA A 205 -15.49 19.04 14.87
C ALA A 205 -16.68 18.07 14.93
N PRO A 206 -17.94 18.51 14.97
CA PRO A 206 -19.06 17.57 14.90
C PRO A 206 -19.08 16.85 13.54
N TRP A 207 -19.55 15.60 13.51
CA TRP A 207 -19.83 14.90 12.25
C TRP A 207 -20.79 15.70 11.38
N ILE A 208 -20.49 15.76 10.08
CA ILE A 208 -21.20 16.59 9.11
C ILE A 208 -22.66 16.16 9.03
N ALA A 209 -23.60 17.09 9.17
CA ALA A 209 -25.01 16.73 9.30
C ALA A 209 -25.66 16.42 7.94
N SER A 210 -25.19 17.06 6.87
CA SER A 210 -25.82 16.94 5.54
C SER A 210 -24.82 16.94 4.39
N LEU A 211 -25.27 16.44 3.23
CA LEU A 211 -24.49 16.49 2.00
C LEU A 211 -24.18 17.93 1.56
N ALA A 212 -25.06 18.89 1.85
CA ALA A 212 -24.83 20.30 1.53
C ALA A 212 -23.66 20.87 2.34
N GLU A 213 -23.63 20.61 3.64
CA GLU A 213 -22.49 20.99 4.51
C GLU A 213 -21.20 20.29 4.08
N MET A 214 -21.29 19.01 3.69
CA MET A 214 -20.13 18.27 3.19
C MET A 214 -19.58 18.87 1.89
N ASN A 215 -20.47 19.25 0.97
CA ASN A 215 -20.07 19.92 -0.27
C ASN A 215 -19.47 21.30 -0.02
N ASP A 216 -19.98 22.06 0.97
CA ASP A 216 -19.43 23.34 1.37
C ASP A 216 -18.00 23.19 1.92
N LEU A 217 -17.82 22.23 2.84
CA LEU A 217 -16.51 21.90 3.42
C LEU A 217 -15.50 21.53 2.34
N TRP A 218 -15.89 20.64 1.42
CA TRP A 218 -15.01 20.19 0.34
C TRP A 218 -14.72 21.28 -0.69
N ARG A 219 -15.66 22.21 -0.95
CA ARG A 219 -15.38 23.39 -1.77
C ARG A 219 -14.28 24.24 -1.14
N LYS A 220 -14.40 24.54 0.16
CA LYS A 220 -13.40 25.34 0.89
C LYS A 220 -12.04 24.63 0.94
N ARG A 221 -12.03 23.31 1.16
CA ARG A 221 -10.81 22.50 1.11
C ARG A 221 -10.13 22.58 -0.25
N VAL A 222 -10.87 22.34 -1.34
CA VAL A 222 -10.30 22.41 -2.71
C VAL A 222 -9.83 23.81 -3.09
N LYS A 223 -10.45 24.86 -2.53
CA LYS A 223 -9.98 26.25 -2.69
C LYS A 223 -8.67 26.51 -1.92
N ASN A 224 -8.45 25.83 -0.80
CA ASN A 224 -7.28 25.97 0.06
C ASN A 224 -6.07 25.13 -0.40
N ASP A 225 -6.32 23.95 -0.97
CA ASP A 225 -5.31 23.04 -1.55
C ASP A 225 -4.59 23.68 -2.75
#